data_AF-A0A6G1VKY2-F1
#
_entry.id   AF-A0A6G1VKY2-F1
#
_cell.length_a   1.000
_cell.length_b   1.000
_cell.length_c   1.000
_cell.angle_alpha   90.00
_cell.angle_beta   90.00
_cell.angle_gamma   90.00
#
_symmetry.space_group_name_H-M   'P 1'
#
loop_
_entity.id
_entity.type
_entity.pdbx_description
1 polymer ?
#
loop_
_entity_poly.entity_id
_entity_poly.type
_entity_poly.pdbx_seq_one_letter_code
_entity_poly.pdbx_strand_id
1 'polypeptide(L)'
;MKRSNYILLSILAIGLMASCAEKKKSNIIIAPKPVAQVTNKPTQEMSGYEQSRDVEWLGNHYKVVVKREADHELPIIQLDKTNKYYDNKITIRILRSDGTEFFNHTFTKAAFEGNLDKKTKSTGALLGIVFDKTEGDNLSFAASVGSPDITSDEYLPLVLKISRMGAVSISNDQVLDTESGTESTSSASSTSKEESEDDEEGV
;
A
#
# COMPACT_ATOMS: atom_id res chain seq x y z
N MET A 1 77.68 75.83 45.83
CA MET A 1 78.01 76.76 44.74
C MET A 1 76.98 76.64 43.63
N LYS A 2 76.40 77.78 43.20
CA LYS A 2 75.78 78.12 41.89
C LYS A 2 74.65 77.18 41.38
N ARG A 3 73.36 77.54 41.51
CA ARG A 3 72.52 78.35 40.57
C ARG A 3 72.51 77.81 39.14
N SER A 4 71.36 77.36 38.62
CA SER A 4 70.64 78.06 37.53
C SER A 4 69.28 77.43 37.19
N ASN A 5 68.46 78.27 36.57
CA ASN A 5 67.03 78.19 36.33
C ASN A 5 66.72 78.07 34.82
N TYR A 6 65.59 77.41 34.49
CA TYR A 6 64.58 77.72 33.46
C TYR A 6 64.84 77.68 31.92
N ILE A 7 63.84 77.12 31.23
CA ILE A 7 63.16 77.50 29.96
C ILE A 7 63.41 76.71 28.64
N LEU A 8 62.26 76.19 28.12
CA LEU A 8 61.77 75.88 26.76
C LEU A 8 62.73 75.46 25.63
N LEU A 9 62.33 74.44 24.84
CA LEU A 9 61.56 74.59 23.58
C LEU A 9 61.20 73.21 22.96
N SER A 10 60.01 73.14 22.37
CA SER A 10 59.38 72.03 21.62
C SER A 10 60.16 71.53 20.39
N ILE A 11 60.01 70.25 20.02
CA ILE A 11 59.73 69.79 18.62
C ILE A 11 59.22 68.32 18.60
N LEU A 12 58.20 68.19 17.76
CA LEU A 12 57.47 67.05 17.20
C LEU A 12 58.32 65.84 16.73
N ALA A 13 57.90 64.63 17.07
CA ALA A 13 58.23 63.41 16.31
C ALA A 13 57.01 62.46 16.27
N ILE A 14 56.23 62.56 15.20
CA ILE A 14 55.23 61.58 14.80
C ILE A 14 55.96 60.48 14.04
N GLY A 15 55.73 59.21 14.42
CA GLY A 15 56.30 58.05 13.73
C GLY A 15 55.82 56.72 14.30
N LEU A 16 54.50 56.49 14.33
CA LEU A 16 53.94 55.16 14.56
C LEU A 16 53.91 54.39 13.25
N MET A 17 54.91 53.53 13.02
CA MET A 17 54.86 52.50 11.98
C MET A 17 55.25 51.16 12.60
N ALA A 18 54.40 50.64 13.50
CA ALA A 18 54.39 49.22 13.80
C ALA A 18 53.53 48.54 12.72
N SER A 19 54.16 48.07 11.65
CA SER A 19 53.55 47.19 10.67
C SER A 19 53.30 45.84 11.33
N CYS A 20 52.11 45.68 11.92
CA CYS A 20 51.57 44.35 12.16
C CYS A 20 51.14 43.80 10.81
N ALA A 21 51.91 42.84 10.29
CA ALA A 21 51.46 42.01 9.19
C ALA A 21 50.28 41.16 9.67
N GLU A 22 49.07 41.66 9.47
CA GLU A 22 47.85 40.85 9.62
C GLU A 22 47.88 39.74 8.56
N LYS A 23 48.19 38.53 9.03
CA LYS A 23 47.94 37.32 8.24
C LYS A 23 46.44 37.22 8.01
N LYS A 24 46.00 37.43 6.75
CA LYS A 24 44.63 37.15 6.32
C LYS A 24 44.32 35.68 6.60
N LYS A 25 43.53 35.43 7.65
CA LYS A 25 42.89 34.13 7.86
C LYS A 25 41.89 33.94 6.72
N SER A 26 42.16 33.00 5.84
CA SER A 26 41.22 32.55 4.83
C SER A 26 40.00 31.93 5.53
N ASN A 27 38.90 32.68 5.61
CA ASN A 27 37.59 32.17 6.03
C ASN A 27 36.93 31.36 4.91
N ILE A 28 37.61 30.32 4.41
CA ILE A 28 36.94 29.27 3.64
C ILE A 28 36.55 28.21 4.64
N ILE A 29 35.44 28.47 5.34
CA ILE A 29 34.73 27.45 6.11
C ILE A 29 33.83 26.73 5.09
N ILE A 30 34.37 25.73 4.40
CA ILE A 30 33.52 24.74 3.74
C ILE A 30 32.99 23.88 4.87
N ALA A 31 31.91 24.34 5.52
CA ALA A 31 31.13 23.47 6.37
C ALA A 31 30.62 22.33 5.48
N PRO A 32 30.93 21.05 5.77
CA PRO A 32 30.32 19.95 5.04
C PRO A 32 28.81 20.13 5.14
N LYS A 33 28.14 20.20 3.98
CA LYS A 33 26.68 20.30 3.91
C LYS A 33 26.12 19.21 4.84
N PRO A 34 25.30 19.55 5.86
CA PRO A 34 24.75 18.55 6.76
C PRO A 34 24.11 17.48 5.89
N VAL A 35 24.67 16.27 5.93
CA VAL A 35 24.03 15.11 5.32
C VAL A 35 22.73 14.99 6.09
N ALA A 36 21.60 15.27 5.43
CA ALA A 36 20.29 15.19 6.06
C ALA A 36 20.22 13.83 6.74
N GLN A 37 20.21 13.82 8.08
CA GLN A 37 20.00 12.60 8.81
C GLN A 37 18.60 12.15 8.43
N VAL A 38 18.50 11.06 7.67
CA VAL A 38 17.21 10.45 7.35
C VAL A 38 16.65 9.99 8.69
N THR A 39 15.75 10.78 9.27
CA THR A 39 14.99 10.38 10.45
C THR A 39 14.09 9.25 9.98
N ASN A 40 14.56 8.01 10.13
CA ASN A 40 13.76 6.85 9.82
C ASN A 40 12.50 6.93 10.69
N LYS A 41 11.33 6.95 10.05
CA LYS A 41 10.08 6.84 10.81
C LYS A 41 10.10 5.49 11.53
N PRO A 42 9.53 5.39 12.75
CA PRO A 42 9.31 4.09 13.35
C PRO A 42 8.51 3.22 12.38
N THR A 43 8.70 1.90 12.44
CA THR A 43 7.85 0.97 11.67
C THR A 43 6.39 1.25 12.00
N GLN A 44 5.60 1.49 10.97
CA GLN A 44 4.20 1.90 11.07
C GLN A 44 3.28 0.69 11.05
N GLU A 45 2.07 0.87 11.57
CA GLU A 45 1.02 -0.14 11.59
C GLU A 45 -0.23 0.41 10.91
N MET A 46 -0.93 -0.47 10.20
CA MET A 46 -2.27 -0.17 9.74
C MET A 46 -3.26 -0.34 10.90
N SER A 47 -4.30 0.49 10.96
CA SER A 47 -5.32 0.37 12.01
C SER A 47 -5.96 -1.02 12.03
N GLY A 48 -6.25 -1.59 13.20
CA GLY A 48 -7.05 -2.82 13.27
C GLY A 48 -8.52 -2.59 12.87
N TYR A 49 -9.23 -3.68 12.58
CA TYR A 49 -10.70 -3.67 12.55
C TYR A 49 -11.27 -5.03 12.96
N GLU A 50 -12.51 -5.03 13.42
CA GLU A 50 -13.33 -6.23 13.59
C GLU A 50 -14.74 -5.93 13.07
N GLN A 51 -15.24 -6.79 12.18
CA GLN A 51 -16.59 -6.66 11.61
C GLN A 51 -17.33 -7.97 11.74
N SER A 52 -18.62 -7.89 12.07
CA SER A 52 -19.52 -9.04 12.16
C SER A 52 -20.72 -8.84 11.24
N ARG A 53 -21.11 -9.89 10.51
CA ARG A 53 -22.26 -9.94 9.61
C ARG A 53 -23.04 -11.22 9.87
N ASP A 54 -24.36 -11.11 10.08
CA ASP A 54 -25.24 -12.27 10.04
C ASP A 54 -25.60 -12.58 8.58
N VAL A 55 -25.55 -13.85 8.19
CA VAL A 55 -25.64 -14.32 6.80
C VAL A 55 -26.53 -15.57 6.74
N GLU A 56 -27.49 -15.57 5.81
CA GLU A 56 -28.22 -16.78 5.43
C GLU A 56 -27.51 -17.50 4.28
N TRP A 57 -27.20 -18.78 4.47
CA TRP A 57 -26.49 -19.58 3.48
C TRP A 57 -26.89 -21.04 3.58
N LEU A 58 -27.24 -21.65 2.44
CA LEU A 58 -27.70 -23.05 2.38
C LEU A 58 -28.82 -23.38 3.39
N GLY A 59 -29.77 -22.44 3.54
CA GLY A 59 -30.91 -22.58 4.47
C GLY A 59 -30.56 -22.50 5.96
N ASN A 60 -29.33 -22.14 6.30
CA ASN A 60 -28.86 -21.98 7.68
C ASN A 60 -28.42 -20.54 7.95
N HIS A 61 -28.39 -20.15 9.23
CA HIS A 61 -27.88 -18.86 9.65
C HIS A 61 -26.45 -19.00 10.15
N TYR A 62 -25.60 -18.07 9.73
CA TYR A 62 -24.22 -17.98 10.14
C TYR A 62 -23.88 -16.56 10.60
N LYS A 63 -22.88 -16.46 11.47
CA LYS A 63 -22.24 -15.20 11.81
C LYS A 63 -20.81 -15.21 11.29
N VAL A 64 -20.52 -14.32 10.35
CA VAL A 64 -19.20 -14.11 9.77
C VAL A 64 -18.52 -12.96 10.52
N VAL A 65 -17.38 -13.25 11.15
CA VAL A 65 -16.54 -12.28 11.85
C VAL A 65 -15.20 -12.19 11.12
N VAL A 66 -14.80 -10.98 10.76
CA VAL A 66 -13.50 -10.72 10.13
C VAL A 66 -12.72 -9.70 10.95
N LYS A 67 -11.48 -10.05 11.31
CA LYS A 67 -10.62 -9.24 12.17
C LYS A 67 -9.25 -9.03 11.53
N ARG A 68 -8.84 -7.77 11.33
CA ARG A 68 -7.49 -7.39 10.89
C ARG A 68 -6.67 -6.89 12.08
N GLU A 69 -5.45 -7.41 12.19
CA GLU A 69 -4.45 -6.99 13.17
C GLU A 69 -3.08 -6.89 12.50
N ALA A 70 -2.25 -5.94 12.95
CA ALA A 70 -0.84 -5.93 12.58
C ALA A 70 -0.16 -7.21 13.09
N ASP A 71 0.75 -7.75 12.31
CA ASP A 71 1.55 -8.91 12.69
C ASP A 71 3.03 -8.55 12.77
N HIS A 72 3.57 -8.57 13.98
CA HIS A 72 4.96 -8.21 14.27
C HIS A 72 5.97 -9.32 13.99
N GLU A 73 5.50 -10.53 13.65
CA GLU A 73 6.33 -11.69 13.33
C GLU A 73 6.56 -11.82 11.82
N LEU A 74 5.71 -11.17 11.00
CA LEU A 74 5.88 -11.12 9.55
C LEU A 74 7.06 -10.23 9.11
N PRO A 75 7.66 -10.50 7.93
CA PRO A 75 8.71 -9.65 7.38
C PRO A 75 8.26 -8.19 7.22
N ILE A 76 9.11 -7.26 7.65
CA ILE A 76 8.85 -5.82 7.52
C ILE A 76 8.75 -5.43 6.04
N ILE A 77 7.69 -4.72 5.70
CA ILE A 77 7.49 -4.15 4.38
C ILE A 77 8.26 -2.83 4.32
N GLN A 78 9.20 -2.75 3.38
CA GLN A 78 9.98 -1.54 3.10
C GLN A 78 9.43 -0.88 1.83
N LEU A 79 8.69 0.23 1.97
CA LEU A 79 8.08 0.93 0.84
C LEU A 79 9.10 1.84 0.12
N ASP A 80 9.92 2.54 0.90
CA ASP A 80 11.04 3.37 0.41
C ASP A 80 12.14 3.45 1.48
N LYS A 81 13.11 4.38 1.42
CA LYS A 81 14.21 4.46 2.41
C LYS A 81 13.76 4.83 3.83
N THR A 82 12.59 5.43 3.98
CA THR A 82 12.12 6.07 5.22
C THR A 82 10.87 5.40 5.78
N ASN A 83 10.00 4.87 4.92
CA ASN A 83 8.72 4.30 5.28
C ASN A 83 8.80 2.77 5.39
N LYS A 84 8.53 2.26 6.60
CA LYS A 84 8.44 0.84 6.94
C LYS A 84 7.08 0.53 7.55
N TYR A 85 6.56 -0.65 7.29
CA TYR A 85 5.28 -1.12 7.81
C TYR A 85 5.36 -2.57 8.30
N TYR A 86 4.63 -2.88 9.36
CA TYR A 86 4.25 -4.26 9.64
C TYR A 86 3.16 -4.67 8.65
N ASP A 87 3.23 -5.92 8.16
CA ASP A 87 2.12 -6.52 7.42
C ASP A 87 1.00 -6.93 8.40
N ASN A 88 -0.14 -7.34 7.87
CA ASN A 88 -1.30 -7.71 8.67
C ASN A 88 -1.56 -9.21 8.60
N LYS A 89 -2.25 -9.69 9.63
CA LYS A 89 -3.02 -10.91 9.59
C LYS A 89 -4.51 -10.59 9.62
N ILE A 90 -5.30 -11.35 8.87
CA ILE A 90 -6.75 -11.21 8.85
C ILE A 90 -7.39 -12.56 9.17
N THR A 91 -8.10 -12.63 10.29
CA THR A 91 -8.79 -13.84 10.74
C THR A 91 -10.24 -13.80 10.31
N ILE A 92 -10.71 -14.86 9.66
CA ILE A 92 -12.11 -15.10 9.35
C ILE A 92 -12.62 -16.20 10.28
N ARG A 93 -13.66 -15.89 11.05
CA ARG A 93 -14.40 -16.85 11.88
C ARG A 93 -15.83 -16.91 11.39
N ILE A 94 -16.34 -18.11 11.14
CA ILE A 94 -17.73 -18.33 10.72
C ILE A 94 -18.38 -19.25 11.76
N LEU A 95 -19.41 -18.73 12.42
CA LEU A 95 -20.13 -19.40 13.49
C LEU A 95 -21.49 -19.86 12.99
N ARG A 96 -21.92 -21.06 13.38
CA ARG A 96 -23.30 -21.53 13.21
C ARG A 96 -24.21 -20.89 14.27
N SER A 97 -25.52 -21.00 14.09
CA SER A 97 -26.52 -20.49 15.05
C SER A 97 -26.34 -21.03 16.48
N ASP A 98 -25.82 -22.23 16.63
CA ASP A 98 -25.54 -22.86 17.94
C ASP A 98 -24.23 -22.39 18.58
N GLY A 99 -23.50 -21.47 17.93
CA GLY A 99 -22.23 -20.93 18.39
C GLY A 99 -21.00 -21.78 18.03
N THR A 100 -21.18 -22.94 17.39
CA THR A 100 -20.04 -23.76 16.94
C THR A 100 -19.33 -23.13 15.76
N GLU A 101 -18.00 -23.32 15.69
CA GLU A 101 -17.20 -22.84 14.56
C GLU A 101 -17.41 -23.76 13.34
N PHE A 102 -17.85 -23.18 12.23
CA PHE A 102 -17.78 -23.80 10.92
C PHE A 102 -16.39 -23.63 10.31
N PHE A 103 -15.81 -22.44 10.46
CA PHE A 103 -14.52 -22.09 9.88
C PHE A 103 -13.79 -21.09 10.78
N ASN A 104 -12.49 -21.27 10.93
CA ASN A 104 -11.61 -20.36 11.66
C ASN A 104 -10.22 -20.43 11.02
N HIS A 105 -9.83 -19.37 10.33
CA HIS A 105 -8.52 -19.31 9.67
C HIS A 105 -7.97 -17.89 9.66
N THR A 106 -6.66 -17.79 9.84
CA THR A 106 -5.91 -16.54 9.78
C THR A 106 -5.12 -16.49 8.48
N PHE A 107 -5.44 -15.50 7.65
CA PHE A 107 -4.78 -15.24 6.39
C PHE A 107 -3.68 -14.19 6.56
N THR A 108 -2.59 -14.37 5.83
CA THR A 108 -1.56 -13.37 5.60
C THR A 108 -1.43 -13.14 4.10
N LYS A 109 -0.66 -12.14 3.67
CA LYS A 109 -0.37 -11.90 2.24
C LYS A 109 0.12 -13.14 1.50
N ALA A 110 0.83 -14.06 2.19
CA ALA A 110 1.36 -15.29 1.61
C ALA A 110 0.28 -16.15 0.94
N ALA A 111 -0.94 -16.18 1.49
CA ALA A 111 -2.06 -16.94 0.93
C ALA A 111 -2.46 -16.45 -0.47
N PHE A 112 -2.16 -15.20 -0.81
CA PHE A 112 -2.56 -14.55 -2.05
C PHE A 112 -1.43 -14.54 -3.09
N GLU A 113 -0.21 -14.99 -2.76
CA GLU A 113 0.98 -14.84 -3.62
C GLU A 113 0.84 -15.43 -5.02
N GLY A 114 0.02 -16.47 -5.21
CA GLY A 114 -0.27 -17.02 -6.53
C GLY A 114 -0.88 -16.01 -7.49
N ASN A 115 -1.50 -14.96 -6.97
CA ASN A 115 -2.24 -13.93 -7.69
C ASN A 115 -1.53 -12.57 -7.75
N LEU A 116 -0.40 -12.42 -7.06
CA LEU A 116 0.29 -11.12 -6.95
C LEU A 116 1.42 -10.98 -7.98
N ASP A 117 1.53 -9.79 -8.56
CA ASP A 117 2.71 -9.40 -9.32
C ASP A 117 3.95 -9.23 -8.42
N LYS A 118 5.13 -9.10 -9.04
CA LYS A 118 6.40 -9.00 -8.32
C LYS A 118 6.50 -7.77 -7.41
N LYS A 119 5.93 -6.63 -7.82
CA LYS A 119 5.94 -5.40 -7.03
C LYS A 119 5.07 -5.58 -5.79
N THR A 120 3.84 -6.03 -5.97
CA THR A 120 2.87 -6.24 -4.89
C THR A 120 3.36 -7.30 -3.88
N LYS A 121 4.04 -8.35 -4.33
CA LYS A 121 4.71 -9.31 -3.43
C LYS A 121 5.73 -8.63 -2.51
N SER A 122 6.56 -7.76 -3.08
CA SER A 122 7.69 -7.14 -2.39
C SER A 122 7.28 -6.00 -1.47
N THR A 123 6.35 -5.14 -1.88
CA THR A 123 6.04 -3.88 -1.20
C THR A 123 4.59 -3.77 -0.73
N GLY A 124 3.75 -4.75 -1.04
CA GLY A 124 2.36 -4.76 -0.61
C GLY A 124 2.16 -5.40 0.77
N ALA A 125 1.06 -5.03 1.42
CA ALA A 125 0.51 -5.63 2.63
C ALA A 125 -0.87 -6.22 2.35
N LEU A 126 -1.31 -7.19 3.15
CA LEU A 126 -2.70 -7.62 3.16
C LEU A 126 -3.56 -6.49 3.75
N LEU A 127 -4.31 -5.78 2.91
CA LEU A 127 -5.04 -4.59 3.32
C LEU A 127 -6.38 -4.94 3.95
N GLY A 128 -7.15 -5.87 3.37
CA GLY A 128 -8.48 -6.15 3.87
C GLY A 128 -9.05 -7.45 3.34
N ILE A 129 -9.96 -8.03 4.12
CA ILE A 129 -10.93 -9.03 3.68
C ILE A 129 -12.28 -8.60 4.21
N VAL A 130 -13.29 -8.58 3.34
CA VAL A 130 -14.66 -8.17 3.67
C VAL A 130 -15.61 -9.20 3.09
N PHE A 131 -16.59 -9.63 3.90
CA PHE A 131 -17.66 -10.47 3.39
C PHE A 131 -18.46 -9.70 2.33
N ASP A 132 -18.60 -10.30 1.14
CA ASP A 132 -19.32 -9.73 0.02
C ASP A 132 -20.72 -10.34 -0.08
N LYS A 133 -20.80 -11.63 -0.42
CA LYS A 133 -22.07 -12.33 -0.69
C LYS A 133 -21.97 -13.84 -0.51
N THR A 134 -23.13 -14.49 -0.53
CA THR A 134 -23.23 -15.93 -0.73
C THR A 134 -23.38 -16.23 -2.23
N GLU A 135 -22.71 -17.27 -2.72
CA GLU A 135 -22.76 -17.67 -4.14
C GLU A 135 -22.73 -19.20 -4.25
N GLY A 136 -23.91 -19.79 -4.47
CA GLY A 136 -24.08 -21.24 -4.47
C GLY A 136 -23.55 -21.87 -3.16
N ASP A 137 -22.64 -22.82 -3.31
CA ASP A 137 -22.00 -23.53 -2.20
C ASP A 137 -20.78 -22.78 -1.61
N ASN A 138 -20.67 -21.45 -1.83
CA ASN A 138 -19.57 -20.63 -1.30
C ASN A 138 -20.04 -19.38 -0.56
N LEU A 139 -19.25 -18.99 0.44
CA LEU A 139 -19.19 -17.64 0.98
C LEU A 139 -18.08 -16.89 0.25
N SER A 140 -18.41 -15.75 -0.36
CA SER A 140 -17.50 -14.92 -1.14
C SER A 140 -17.07 -13.69 -0.35
N PHE A 141 -15.78 -13.37 -0.45
CA PHE A 141 -15.15 -12.24 0.21
C PHE A 141 -14.35 -11.43 -0.80
N ALA A 142 -14.51 -10.11 -0.74
CA ALA A 142 -13.58 -9.19 -1.40
C ALA A 142 -12.31 -9.10 -0.55
N ALA A 143 -11.16 -9.29 -1.17
CA ALA A 143 -9.85 -9.16 -0.54
C ALA A 143 -9.00 -8.16 -1.31
N SER A 144 -8.06 -7.51 -0.62
CA SER A 144 -7.14 -6.57 -1.25
C SER A 144 -5.74 -6.68 -0.69
N VAL A 145 -4.76 -6.66 -1.60
CA VAL A 145 -3.33 -6.57 -1.28
C VAL A 145 -2.77 -5.36 -2.02
N GLY A 146 -2.02 -4.50 -1.34
CA GLY A 146 -1.59 -3.24 -1.92
C GLY A 146 -0.69 -2.44 -1.01
N SER A 147 -0.51 -1.16 -1.29
CA SER A 147 0.35 -0.29 -0.49
C SER A 147 -0.20 -0.14 0.94
N PRO A 148 0.61 -0.35 1.99
CA PRO A 148 0.19 -0.10 3.38
C PRO A 148 0.14 1.40 3.72
N ASP A 149 0.61 2.28 2.83
CA ASP A 149 0.49 3.73 3.00
C ASP A 149 -0.97 4.15 2.79
N ILE A 150 -1.61 4.68 3.85
CA ILE A 150 -3.00 5.13 3.84
C ILE A 150 -3.28 6.25 2.83
N THR A 151 -2.24 6.95 2.35
CA THR A 151 -2.37 7.98 1.32
C THR A 151 -2.32 7.42 -0.10
N SER A 152 -1.99 6.14 -0.25
CA SER A 152 -1.95 5.43 -1.52
C SER A 152 -3.29 4.78 -1.83
N ASP A 153 -3.71 4.87 -3.08
CA ASP A 153 -4.87 4.18 -3.66
C ASP A 153 -4.48 2.88 -4.39
N GLU A 154 -3.21 2.48 -4.33
CA GLU A 154 -2.70 1.31 -5.05
C GLU A 154 -3.07 0.01 -4.31
N TYR A 155 -3.97 -0.78 -4.91
CA TYR A 155 -4.24 -2.14 -4.48
C TYR A 155 -4.70 -3.03 -5.63
N LEU A 156 -4.49 -4.33 -5.45
CA LEU A 156 -5.00 -5.38 -6.32
C LEU A 156 -6.27 -5.99 -5.68
N PRO A 157 -7.43 -5.91 -6.35
CA PRO A 157 -8.65 -6.56 -5.89
C PRO A 157 -8.61 -8.06 -6.20
N LEU A 158 -8.98 -8.85 -5.19
CA LEU A 158 -8.95 -10.30 -5.19
C LEU A 158 -10.27 -10.83 -4.63
N VAL A 159 -10.63 -12.05 -5.00
CA VAL A 159 -11.77 -12.76 -4.45
C VAL A 159 -11.26 -13.94 -3.64
N LEU A 160 -11.75 -14.07 -2.41
CA LEU A 160 -11.54 -15.25 -1.57
C LEU A 160 -12.89 -15.94 -1.39
N LYS A 161 -12.95 -17.25 -1.67
CA LYS A 161 -14.15 -18.06 -1.48
C LYS A 161 -13.89 -19.16 -0.46
N ILE A 162 -14.87 -19.38 0.41
CA ILE A 162 -14.90 -20.50 1.36
C ILE A 162 -16.10 -21.37 1.02
N SER A 163 -15.85 -22.60 0.60
CA SER A 163 -16.90 -23.56 0.27
C SER A 163 -17.61 -24.11 1.51
N ARG A 164 -18.76 -24.76 1.33
CA ARG A 164 -19.48 -25.51 2.40
C ARG A 164 -18.66 -26.59 3.10
N MET A 165 -17.55 -27.03 2.51
CA MET A 165 -16.61 -27.99 3.10
C MET A 165 -15.41 -27.31 3.78
N GLY A 166 -15.36 -25.98 3.81
CA GLY A 166 -14.25 -25.20 4.36
C GLY A 166 -13.04 -25.09 3.43
N ALA A 167 -13.11 -25.59 2.20
CA ALA A 167 -12.05 -25.40 1.21
C ALA A 167 -11.99 -23.91 0.79
N VAL A 168 -10.77 -23.39 0.69
CA VAL A 168 -10.48 -22.00 0.32
C VAL A 168 -9.97 -21.93 -1.11
N SER A 169 -10.47 -20.96 -1.88
CA SER A 169 -9.92 -20.60 -3.19
C SER A 169 -9.75 -19.09 -3.30
N ILE A 170 -8.68 -18.65 -3.95
CA ILE A 170 -8.35 -17.24 -4.17
C ILE A 170 -8.17 -17.00 -5.67
N SER A 171 -8.74 -15.93 -6.18
CA SER A 171 -8.63 -15.53 -7.59
C SER A 171 -8.53 -14.02 -7.75
N ASN A 172 -8.12 -13.56 -8.93
CA ASN A 172 -8.20 -12.15 -9.29
C ASN A 172 -9.67 -11.74 -9.42
N ASP A 173 -10.01 -10.54 -8.96
CA ASP A 173 -11.34 -9.94 -9.17
C ASP A 173 -11.45 -9.25 -10.54
N GLN A 174 -10.32 -9.12 -11.25
CA GLN A 174 -10.31 -8.68 -12.63
C GLN A 174 -10.83 -9.83 -13.50
N VAL A 175 -12.13 -9.82 -13.81
CA VAL A 175 -12.66 -10.53 -14.96
C VAL A 175 -12.01 -9.87 -16.18
N LEU A 176 -10.98 -10.51 -16.73
CA LEU A 176 -10.53 -10.20 -18.07
C LEU A 176 -11.66 -10.67 -18.99
N ASP A 177 -12.47 -9.74 -19.48
CA ASP A 177 -13.40 -9.96 -20.60
C ASP A 177 -12.56 -10.36 -21.82
N THR A 178 -12.16 -11.62 -21.88
CA THR A 178 -11.55 -12.22 -23.06
C THR A 178 -12.52 -13.27 -23.60
N GLU A 179 -13.71 -12.82 -23.99
CA GLU A 179 -14.36 -13.43 -25.15
C GLU A 179 -13.49 -13.14 -26.37
N SER A 180 -12.54 -14.04 -26.65
CA SER A 180 -12.11 -14.27 -28.03
C SER A 180 -12.60 -15.65 -28.42
N GLY A 181 -13.92 -15.73 -28.63
CA GLY A 181 -14.51 -16.80 -29.41
C GLY A 181 -13.88 -16.78 -30.80
N THR A 182 -12.85 -17.58 -31.01
CA THR A 182 -12.47 -17.99 -32.36
C THR A 182 -13.23 -19.28 -32.64
N GLU A 183 -14.53 -19.14 -32.88
CA GLU A 183 -15.26 -20.16 -33.61
C GLU A 183 -14.64 -20.23 -35.01
N SER A 184 -13.90 -21.30 -35.26
CA SER A 184 -13.45 -21.66 -36.59
C SER A 184 -14.64 -22.19 -37.38
N THR A 185 -15.49 -21.29 -37.87
CA THR A 185 -16.59 -21.65 -38.74
C THR A 185 -16.05 -21.71 -40.17
N SER A 186 -15.71 -22.93 -40.59
CA SER A 186 -15.40 -23.25 -41.98
C SER A 186 -16.60 -22.94 -42.87
N SER A 187 -16.31 -22.23 -43.95
CA SER A 187 -17.20 -21.71 -44.98
C SER A 187 -18.11 -22.77 -45.62
N ALA A 188 -19.37 -22.40 -45.87
CA ALA A 188 -20.05 -22.71 -47.13
C ALA A 188 -21.28 -21.79 -47.31
N SER A 189 -21.19 -20.89 -48.30
CA SER A 189 -22.20 -20.51 -49.31
C SER A 189 -23.69 -20.50 -48.88
N SER A 190 -24.47 -19.44 -49.06
CA SER A 190 -24.82 -18.88 -50.38
C SER A 190 -25.59 -17.56 -50.25
N THR A 191 -25.29 -16.65 -51.17
CA THR A 191 -26.04 -15.49 -51.67
C THR A 191 -27.57 -15.60 -51.73
N SER A 192 -28.28 -14.57 -51.25
CA SER A 192 -29.28 -13.74 -51.98
C SER A 192 -30.03 -12.86 -50.95
N LYS A 193 -29.77 -11.55 -50.87
CA LYS A 193 -30.45 -10.43 -51.58
C LYS A 193 -31.94 -10.25 -51.26
N GLU A 194 -32.17 -9.04 -50.73
CA GLU A 194 -33.30 -8.12 -50.96
C GLU A 194 -34.59 -8.28 -50.13
N GLU A 195 -34.90 -7.15 -49.50
CA GLU A 195 -36.13 -6.71 -48.85
C GLU A 195 -37.32 -6.74 -49.81
N SER A 196 -38.51 -7.04 -49.30
CA SER A 196 -39.71 -6.26 -49.59
C SER A 196 -40.83 -6.60 -48.62
N GLU A 197 -41.44 -5.54 -48.12
CA GLU A 197 -42.64 -5.45 -47.29
C GLU A 197 -43.92 -5.88 -48.04
N ASP A 198 -44.96 -6.05 -47.24
CA ASP A 198 -46.39 -5.81 -47.50
C ASP A 198 -47.32 -6.89 -48.10
N ASP A 199 -48.47 -6.94 -47.40
CA ASP A 199 -49.83 -7.39 -47.75
C ASP A 199 -50.07 -8.91 -47.91
N GLU A 200 -51.13 -9.53 -47.39
CA GLU A 200 -52.49 -9.05 -47.13
C GLU A 200 -53.23 -10.04 -46.18
N GLU A 201 -54.15 -9.53 -45.36
CA GLU A 201 -55.25 -10.33 -44.77
C GLU A 201 -56.20 -10.80 -45.87
N GLY A 202 -56.77 -12.01 -45.76
CA GLY A 202 -57.96 -12.33 -46.57
C GLY A 202 -58.37 -13.80 -46.67
N VAL A 203 -59.26 -14.20 -45.76
CA VAL A 203 -60.19 -15.36 -45.77
C VAL A 203 -59.65 -16.73 -45.33
#